data_AF-A0A6J1QWR1-F1
#
_entry.id   AF-A0A6J1QWR1-F1
#
_cell.length_a   1.000
_cell.length_b   1.000
_cell.length_c   1.000
_cell.angle_alpha   90.00
_cell.angle_beta   90.00
_cell.angle_gamma   90.00
#
_symmetry.space_group_name_H-M   'P 1'
#
loop_
_entity.id
_entity.type
_entity.pdbx_description
1 polymer ?
#
loop_
_entity_poly.entity_id
_entity_poly.type
_entity_poly.pdbx_seq_one_letter_code
_entity_poly.pdbx_strand_id
1 'polypeptide(L)'
;MARCRMQYDNVNMQNDDNFPEVIDMTCSLHQPDLEELVSAMEYGLAPYFNHVAASVVECPDLLAPPYFLRAPGICGDAQVIEFGNHEHLYDPSKNKRVSWFLPQYINRYTRGSCLGIGNTMSREIPNKN
;
A
#
# COMPACT_ATOMS: atom_id res chain seq x y z
N MET A 1 0.67 19.10 12.42
CA MET A 1 0.85 18.06 13.45
C MET A 1 -0.25 17.02 13.27
N ALA A 2 0.07 15.82 12.81
CA ALA A 2 -0.86 14.69 12.85
C ALA A 2 -0.30 13.65 13.81
N ARG A 3 -0.94 13.48 14.97
CA ARG A 3 -0.71 12.37 15.89
C ARG A 3 -1.90 11.42 15.74
N CYS A 4 -1.69 10.27 15.12
CA CYS A 4 -2.63 9.16 15.21
C CYS A 4 -2.14 8.25 16.34
N ARG A 5 -2.96 8.06 17.38
CA ARG A 5 -2.64 7.21 18.54
C ARG A 5 -3.37 5.88 18.32
N MET A 6 -2.60 4.81 18.13
CA MET A 6 -3.13 3.45 17.99
C MET A 6 -3.64 2.97 19.36
N GLN A 7 -4.88 2.51 19.42
CA GLN A 7 -5.38 1.70 20.53
C GLN A 7 -5.72 0.31 19.98
N TYR A 8 -5.10 -0.71 20.56
CA TYR A 8 -5.38 -2.11 20.27
C TYR A 8 -6.34 -2.64 21.33
N ASP A 9 -7.55 -2.99 20.95
CA ASP A 9 -8.45 -3.76 21.80
C ASP A 9 -8.34 -5.25 21.47
N ASN A 10 -8.41 -6.08 22.51
CA ASN A 10 -8.14 -7.52 22.48
C ASN A 10 -9.12 -8.28 21.56
N VAL A 11 -8.60 -8.97 20.53
CA VAL A 11 -9.43 -9.76 19.60
C VAL A 11 -9.46 -11.24 20.00
N ASN A 12 -10.67 -11.77 20.16
CA ASN A 12 -10.93 -13.15 20.55
C ASN A 12 -10.90 -14.06 19.29
N MET A 13 -9.88 -14.92 19.19
CA MET A 13 -9.65 -15.79 18.03
C MET A 13 -10.47 -17.09 18.11
N GLN A 14 -11.78 -17.01 17.89
CA GLN A 14 -12.61 -18.20 17.61
C GLN A 14 -13.66 -17.84 16.55
N ASN A 15 -13.46 -18.33 15.33
CA ASN A 15 -14.45 -18.89 14.38
C ASN A 15 -13.94 -18.78 12.93
N ASP A 16 -13.78 -19.93 12.26
CA ASP A 16 -13.15 -20.13 10.94
C ASP A 16 -13.95 -19.58 9.73
N ASP A 17 -15.04 -18.84 9.95
CA ASP A 17 -15.81 -18.16 8.90
C ASP A 17 -15.97 -16.65 9.14
N ASN A 18 -15.47 -16.14 10.26
CA ASN A 18 -15.44 -14.71 10.53
C ASN A 18 -14.07 -14.17 10.15
N PHE A 19 -14.03 -13.39 9.07
CA PHE A 19 -12.87 -12.57 8.75
C PHE A 19 -12.44 -11.82 10.03
N PRO A 20 -11.12 -11.71 10.31
CA PRO A 20 -10.67 -10.91 11.44
C PRO A 20 -11.32 -9.54 11.32
N GLU A 21 -11.92 -9.08 12.42
CA GLU A 21 -12.62 -7.79 12.46
C GLU A 21 -11.65 -6.72 11.98
N VAL A 22 -11.84 -6.27 10.74
CA VAL A 22 -10.96 -5.30 10.10
C VAL A 22 -11.24 -3.97 10.77
N ILE A 23 -10.27 -3.49 11.53
CA ILE A 23 -10.30 -2.11 12.02
C ILE A 23 -10.07 -1.22 10.80
N ASP A 24 -11.15 -0.75 10.20
CA ASP A 24 -11.14 0.16 9.04
C ASP A 24 -10.91 1.59 9.54
N MET A 25 -9.72 2.12 9.31
CA MET A 25 -9.36 3.49 9.67
C MET A 25 -8.97 4.25 8.42
N THR A 26 -9.73 5.31 8.13
CA THR A 26 -9.43 6.25 7.05
C THR A 26 -8.89 7.55 7.62
N CYS A 27 -7.82 8.08 7.02
CA CYS A 27 -7.33 9.42 7.33
C CYS A 27 -7.09 10.21 6.03
N SER A 28 -7.37 11.51 6.07
CA SER A 28 -7.07 12.40 4.96
C SER A 28 -5.62 12.84 5.05
N LEU A 29 -4.86 12.59 3.98
CA LEU A 29 -3.50 13.09 3.84
C LEU A 29 -3.52 14.54 3.35
N HIS A 30 -2.56 15.33 3.82
CA HIS A 30 -2.32 16.65 3.24
C HIS A 30 -1.84 16.49 1.80
N GLN A 31 -2.44 17.25 0.88
CA GLN A 31 -2.09 17.27 -0.53
C GLN A 31 -1.46 18.63 -0.85
N PRO A 32 -0.14 18.78 -0.70
CA PRO A 32 0.57 19.98 -1.15
C PRO A 32 0.50 20.07 -2.68
N ASP A 33 0.74 21.26 -3.22
CA ASP A 33 0.91 21.40 -4.67
C ASP A 33 2.20 20.72 -5.14
N LEU A 34 2.26 20.40 -6.44
CA LEU A 34 3.36 19.63 -7.01
C LEU A 34 4.70 20.40 -6.96
N GLU A 35 4.67 21.73 -7.01
CA GLU A 35 5.89 22.55 -6.95
C GLU A 35 6.46 22.63 -5.52
N GLU A 36 5.58 22.65 -4.52
CA GLU A 36 5.98 22.48 -3.11
C GLU A 36 6.66 21.12 -2.91
N LEU A 37 6.10 20.05 -3.48
CA LEU A 37 6.69 18.70 -3.42
C LEU A 37 8.07 18.64 -4.08
N VAL A 38 8.23 19.22 -5.27
CA VAL A 38 9.53 19.31 -5.96
C VAL A 38 10.56 19.97 -5.05
N SER A 39 10.23 21.15 -4.52
CA SER A 39 11.11 21.93 -3.64
C SER A 39 11.50 21.14 -2.39
N ALA A 40 10.53 20.47 -1.75
CA ALA A 40 10.76 19.66 -0.56
C ALA A 40 11.65 18.45 -0.83
N MET A 41 11.47 17.77 -1.98
CA MET A 41 12.26 16.61 -2.37
C MET A 41 13.71 17.00 -2.67
N GLU A 42 13.95 18.06 -3.44
CA GLU A 42 15.31 18.50 -3.76
C GLU A 42 16.08 18.90 -2.50
N TYR A 43 15.45 19.72 -1.65
CA TYR A 43 16.05 20.15 -0.39
C TYR A 43 16.32 18.96 0.54
N GLY A 44 15.36 18.05 0.69
CA GLY A 44 15.46 16.90 1.59
C GLY A 44 16.47 15.85 1.15
N LEU A 45 16.67 15.67 -0.16
CA LEU A 45 17.57 14.67 -0.72
C LEU A 45 18.99 15.19 -0.95
N ALA A 46 19.20 16.50 -1.14
CA ALA A 46 20.51 17.09 -1.43
C ALA A 46 21.67 16.66 -0.51
N PRO A 47 21.49 16.45 0.81
CA PRO A 47 22.58 16.00 1.67
C PRO A 47 23.06 14.55 1.41
N TYR A 48 22.25 13.74 0.73
CA TYR A 48 22.48 12.30 0.58
C TYR A 48 22.99 11.90 -0.82
N PHE A 49 22.96 12.82 -1.78
CA PHE A 49 23.31 12.55 -3.17
C PHE A 49 24.18 13.68 -3.75
N ASN A 50 25.14 13.32 -4.61
CA ASN A 50 26.00 14.32 -5.28
C ASN A 50 25.23 15.23 -6.25
N HIS A 51 24.12 14.74 -6.81
CA HIS A 51 23.27 15.48 -7.73
C HIS A 51 21.81 15.05 -7.52
N VAL A 52 20.93 16.04 -7.36
CA VAL A 52 19.49 15.85 -7.22
C VAL A 52 18.80 16.82 -8.18
N ALA A 53 17.79 16.32 -8.88
CA ALA A 53 16.89 17.13 -9.68
C ALA A 53 15.49 16.51 -9.58
N ALA A 54 14.49 17.34 -9.29
CA ALA A 54 13.09 16.96 -9.34
C ALA A 54 12.32 17.94 -10.22
N SER A 55 11.30 17.45 -10.92
CA SER A 55 10.45 18.29 -11.78
C SER A 55 9.08 17.66 -11.94
N VAL A 56 8.08 18.51 -12.16
CA VAL A 56 6.73 18.06 -12.55
C VAL A 56 6.75 17.75 -14.04
N VAL A 57 6.43 16.51 -14.39
CA VAL A 57 6.39 16.03 -15.77
C VAL A 57 5.08 15.29 -16.04
N GLU A 58 4.70 15.19 -17.31
CA GLU A 58 3.63 14.29 -17.73
C GLU A 58 3.99 12.84 -17.39
N CYS A 59 3.00 12.08 -16.91
CA CYS A 59 3.20 10.68 -16.56
C CYS A 59 3.61 9.89 -17.82
N PRO A 60 4.76 9.20 -17.82
CA PRO A 60 5.15 8.38 -18.95
C PRO A 60 4.20 7.18 -19.10
N ASP A 61 4.10 6.63 -20.31
CA ASP A 61 3.33 5.40 -20.52
C ASP A 61 3.97 4.23 -19.77
N LEU A 62 3.32 3.81 -18.69
CA LEU A 62 3.81 2.75 -17.83
C LEU A 62 3.54 1.34 -18.41
N LEU A 63 2.79 1.21 -19.51
CA LEU A 63 2.69 -0.06 -20.25
C LEU A 63 3.98 -0.36 -21.02
N ALA A 64 4.75 0.67 -21.38
CA ALA A 64 5.94 0.57 -22.20
C ALA A 64 7.19 0.18 -21.38
N PRO A 65 8.28 -0.24 -22.04
CA PRO A 65 9.58 -0.37 -21.39
C PRO A 65 10.00 0.96 -20.73
N PRO A 66 10.67 0.94 -19.56
CA PRO A 66 11.15 -0.24 -18.82
C PRO A 66 10.15 -0.79 -17.79
N TYR A 67 8.93 -0.25 -17.72
CA TYR A 67 8.01 -0.48 -16.59
C TYR A 67 7.14 -1.72 -16.76
N PHE A 68 6.56 -1.92 -17.94
CA PHE A 68 5.67 -3.05 -18.25
C PHE A 68 4.55 -3.28 -17.22
N LEU A 69 4.00 -2.20 -16.67
CA LEU A 69 2.91 -2.26 -15.71
C LEU A 69 1.59 -2.62 -16.41
N ARG A 70 0.56 -2.93 -15.60
CA ARG A 70 -0.77 -3.31 -16.08
C ARG A 70 -1.67 -2.11 -16.38
N ALA A 71 -1.20 -0.90 -16.10
CA ALA A 71 -1.90 0.36 -16.29
C ALA A 71 -0.97 1.38 -16.96
N PRO A 72 -1.49 2.32 -17.76
CA PRO A 72 -0.69 3.31 -18.47
C PRO A 72 -0.14 4.43 -17.58
N GLY A 73 -0.64 4.57 -16.34
CA GLY A 73 -0.20 5.61 -15.42
C GLY A 73 -0.57 5.31 -13.97
N ILE A 74 -0.04 6.14 -13.06
CA ILE A 74 -0.31 6.09 -11.59
C ILE A 74 -1.06 7.34 -11.09
N CYS A 75 -1.49 8.21 -11.99
CA CYS A 75 -2.25 9.42 -11.66
C CYS A 75 -3.73 9.11 -11.36
N GLY A 76 -4.44 10.08 -10.78
CA GLY A 76 -5.86 9.98 -10.47
C GLY A 76 -6.14 10.19 -8.98
N ASP A 77 -7.12 9.47 -8.44
CA ASP A 77 -7.44 9.46 -7.00
C ASP A 77 -6.46 8.57 -6.23
N ALA A 78 -5.26 9.11 -5.97
CA ALA A 78 -4.18 8.39 -5.30
C ALA A 78 -4.54 8.11 -3.84
N GLN A 79 -4.49 6.84 -3.45
CA GLN A 79 -4.80 6.35 -2.11
C GLN A 79 -3.70 5.40 -1.63
N VAL A 80 -3.42 5.43 -0.32
CA VAL A 80 -2.54 4.46 0.33
C VAL A 80 -3.42 3.56 1.20
N ILE A 81 -3.29 2.24 0.99
CA ILE A 81 -4.02 1.24 1.76
C ILE A 81 -2.99 0.33 2.40
N GLU A 82 -3.00 0.26 3.73
CA GLU A 82 -2.12 -0.61 4.51
C GLU A 82 -2.92 -1.82 5.03
N PHE A 83 -2.39 -3.03 4.80
CA PHE A 83 -2.98 -4.27 5.28
C PHE A 83 -2.00 -5.01 6.19
N GLY A 84 -2.48 -5.39 7.37
CA GLY A 84 -1.66 -6.06 8.37
C GLY A 84 -0.63 -5.13 9.01
N ASN A 85 0.36 -5.72 9.68
CA ASN A 85 1.47 -5.00 10.30
C ASN A 85 2.66 -5.97 10.50
N HIS A 86 3.77 -5.48 11.06
CA HIS A 86 4.96 -6.31 11.32
C HIS A 86 4.69 -7.51 12.25
N GLU A 87 3.70 -7.46 13.14
CA GLU A 87 3.38 -8.56 14.05
C GLU A 87 2.81 -9.76 13.28
N HIS A 88 1.98 -9.51 12.25
CA HIS A 88 1.47 -10.57 11.38
C HIS A 88 2.58 -11.28 10.60
N LEU A 89 3.73 -10.62 10.43
CA LEU A 89 4.89 -11.20 9.77
C LEU A 89 5.77 -12.00 10.75
N TYR A 90 6.08 -11.43 11.93
CA TYR A 90 7.13 -11.97 12.80
C TYR A 90 6.64 -12.72 14.04
N ASP A 91 5.40 -12.53 14.48
CA ASP A 91 4.86 -13.22 15.65
C ASP A 91 4.25 -14.57 15.21
N PRO A 92 4.85 -15.73 15.54
CA PRO A 92 4.35 -17.04 15.11
C PRO A 92 2.94 -17.36 15.62
N SER A 93 2.46 -16.66 16.67
CA SER A 93 1.10 -16.81 17.18
C SER A 93 0.07 -16.07 16.32
N LYS A 94 0.45 -14.92 15.74
CA LYS A 94 -0.37 -14.09 14.84
C LYS A 94 -0.18 -14.42 13.35
N ASN A 95 0.97 -14.99 12.99
CA ASN A 95 1.31 -15.49 11.66
C ASN A 95 0.44 -16.71 11.27
N LYS A 96 -0.32 -17.29 12.22
CA LYS A 96 -1.23 -18.41 11.96
C LYS A 96 -2.44 -17.96 11.12
N ARG A 97 -2.26 -18.03 9.80
CA ARG A 97 -3.31 -18.11 8.77
C ARG A 97 -4.16 -16.85 8.53
N VAL A 98 -3.58 -15.65 8.58
CA VAL A 98 -4.24 -14.48 7.95
C VAL A 98 -3.72 -14.36 6.52
N SER A 99 -4.42 -15.00 5.58
CA SER A 99 -4.21 -14.75 4.15
C SER A 99 -5.22 -13.73 3.68
N TRP A 100 -4.78 -12.50 3.42
CA TRP A 100 -5.63 -11.50 2.79
C TRP A 100 -5.78 -11.81 1.31
N PHE A 101 -7.01 -12.10 0.87
CA PHE A 101 -7.33 -12.07 -0.54
C PHE A 101 -7.55 -10.62 -0.97
N LEU A 102 -6.46 -9.97 -1.38
CA LEU A 102 -6.42 -8.53 -1.67
C LEU A 102 -7.62 -8.01 -2.49
N PRO A 103 -8.11 -8.68 -3.56
CA PRO A 103 -9.25 -8.17 -4.32
C PRO A 103 -10.53 -7.98 -3.50
N GLN A 104 -10.77 -8.78 -2.45
CA GLN A 104 -11.95 -8.61 -1.58
C GLN A 104 -11.90 -7.30 -0.80
N TYR A 105 -10.70 -6.81 -0.46
CA TYR A 105 -10.53 -5.60 0.34
C TYR A 105 -10.30 -4.37 -0.53
N ILE A 106 -9.39 -4.46 -1.51
CA ILE A 106 -9.03 -3.33 -2.38
C ILE A 106 -10.23 -2.81 -3.17
N ASN A 107 -11.10 -3.70 -3.65
CA ASN A 107 -12.29 -3.32 -4.43
C ASN A 107 -13.32 -2.50 -3.63
N ARG A 108 -13.21 -2.47 -2.29
CA ARG A 108 -14.04 -1.61 -1.44
C ARG A 108 -13.61 -0.14 -1.52
N TYR A 109 -12.32 0.11 -1.73
CA TYR A 109 -11.72 1.45 -1.65
C TYR A 109 -11.39 2.02 -3.03
N THR A 110 -10.94 1.19 -3.97
CA THR A 110 -10.58 1.63 -5.32
C THR A 110 -11.18 0.74 -6.40
N ARG A 111 -11.53 1.37 -7.51
CA ARG A 111 -11.93 0.72 -8.76
C ARG A 111 -10.80 0.76 -9.81
N GLY A 112 -9.66 1.33 -9.44
CA GLY A 112 -8.52 1.56 -10.33
C GLY A 112 -7.50 0.43 -10.27
N SER A 113 -6.32 0.72 -10.81
CA SER A 113 -5.16 -0.17 -10.71
C SER A 113 -4.40 0.08 -9.41
N CYS A 114 -3.85 -0.97 -8.81
CA CYS A 114 -3.04 -0.87 -7.60
C CYS A 114 -1.62 -1.39 -7.84
N LEU A 115 -0.64 -0.74 -7.23
CA LEU A 115 0.71 -1.29 -7.06
C LEU A 115 0.80 -1.87 -5.64
N GLY A 116 1.02 -3.17 -5.52
CA GLY A 116 1.11 -3.87 -4.24
C GLY A 116 2.57 -4.12 -3.84
N ILE A 117 2.94 -3.76 -2.61
CA ILE A 117 4.22 -4.11 -1.99
C ILE A 117 3.91 -4.81 -0.66
N GLY A 118 4.44 -6.01 -0.47
CA GLY A 118 4.21 -6.75 0.76
C GLY A 118 4.72 -8.18 0.70
N ASN A 119 4.63 -8.88 1.83
CA ASN A 119 4.88 -10.31 1.87
C ASN A 119 3.70 -11.05 1.26
N THR A 120 4.01 -11.87 0.25
CA THR A 120 3.00 -12.69 -0.44
C THR A 120 3.30 -14.16 -0.19
N MET A 121 2.25 -14.97 -0.16
CA MET A 121 2.39 -16.42 -0.32
C MET A 121 1.90 -16.76 -1.72
N SER A 122 2.77 -17.27 -2.59
CA SER A 122 2.31 -18.00 -3.76
C SER A 122 1.75 -19.34 -3.27
N ARG A 123 0.42 -19.49 -3.32
CA ARG A 123 -0.17 -20.83 -3.32
C ARG A 123 -0.14 -21.32 -4.75
N GLU A 124 0.50 -22.46 -5.00
CA GLU A 124 0.30 -23.19 -6.24
C GLU A 124 -1.21 -23.38 -6.42
N ILE A 125 -1.76 -22.90 -7.53
CA ILE A 125 -3.14 -23.21 -7.89
C ILE A 125 -3.11 -24.72 -8.17
N PRO A 126 -3.77 -25.56 -7.36
CA PRO A 126 -3.73 -27.00 -7.60
C PRO A 126 -4.26 -27.26 -9.01
N ASN A 127 -3.46 -27.97 -9.81
CA ASN A 127 -3.90 -28.44 -11.12
C ASN A 127 -5.25 -29.14 -10.94
N LYS A 128 -6.27 -28.65 -11.63
CA LYS A 128 -7.53 -29.39 -11.76
C LYS A 128 -7.23 -30.67 -12.52
N ASN A 129 -7.08 -31.77 -11.79
CA ASN A 129 -7.16 -33.12 -12.35
C ASN A 129 -8.59 -33.41 -12.81
#